data_AF-A0A6A6ZYA3-F1
#
_entry.id   AF-A0A6A6ZYA3-F1
#
_cell.length_a   1.000
_cell.length_b   1.000
_cell.length_c   1.000
_cell.angle_alpha   90.00
_cell.angle_beta   90.00
_cell.angle_gamma   90.00
#
_symmetry.space_group_name_H-M   'P 1'
#
loop_
_entity.id
_entity.type
_entity.pdbx_description
1 polymer ?
#
loop_
_entity_poly.entity_id
_entity_poly.type
_entity_poly.pdbx_seq_one_letter_code
_entity_poly.pdbx_strand_id
1 'polypeptide(L)'
;MVQNFASTIAKTGVSESWVTRFINRNDNAIISKWTSGMDALRHQANSGLKYKLYYDLLHPKMSQYEIIPENTYNMDEKGFMIGVTTRSKRVFSKRQWDKKEVTSSLQDGNRE
;
A
#
# COMPACT_ATOMS: atom_id res chain seq x y z
N MET A 1 13.20 -3.59 5.00
CA MET A 1 13.00 -3.69 3.53
C MET A 1 14.29 -3.42 2.76
N VAL A 2 14.90 -2.23 2.83
CA VAL A 2 16.17 -1.93 2.11
C VAL A 2 17.30 -2.89 2.49
N GLN A 3 17.42 -3.22 3.79
CA GLN A 3 18.37 -4.24 4.26
C GLN A 3 18.15 -5.60 3.59
N ASN A 4 16.90 -6.06 3.51
CA ASN A 4 16.57 -7.36 2.89
C ASN A 4 16.99 -7.38 1.43
N PHE A 5 16.65 -6.33 0.66
CA PHE A 5 17.08 -6.23 -0.74
C PHE A 5 18.60 -6.20 -0.87
N ALA A 6 19.30 -5.42 -0.04
CA ALA A 6 20.75 -5.37 -0.03
C ALA A 6 21.37 -6.74 0.32
N SER A 7 20.81 -7.44 1.30
CA SER A 7 21.26 -8.78 1.69
C SER A 7 21.04 -9.81 0.58
N THR A 8 19.90 -9.74 -0.11
CA THR A 8 19.60 -10.61 -1.26
C THR A 8 20.59 -10.37 -2.41
N ILE A 9 20.84 -9.10 -2.76
CA ILE A 9 21.78 -8.73 -3.82
C ILE A 9 23.21 -9.14 -3.44
N ALA A 10 23.61 -8.89 -2.19
CA ALA A 10 24.94 -9.22 -1.69
C ALA A 10 25.13 -10.72 -1.40
N LYS A 11 24.06 -11.53 -1.45
CA LYS A 11 24.03 -12.95 -1.05
C LYS A 11 24.56 -13.20 0.36
N THR A 12 24.51 -12.19 1.23
CA THR A 12 24.98 -12.26 2.61
C THR A 12 24.22 -11.25 3.48
N GLY A 13 24.16 -11.49 4.78
CA GLY A 13 23.48 -10.59 5.71
C GLY A 13 24.20 -9.25 5.82
N VAL A 14 23.55 -8.15 5.44
CA VAL A 14 24.07 -6.80 5.69
C VAL A 14 23.63 -6.29 7.06
N SER A 15 24.48 -5.49 7.71
CA SER A 15 24.16 -4.90 9.02
C SER A 15 23.07 -3.85 8.94
N GLU A 16 22.34 -3.62 10.03
CA GLU A 16 21.36 -2.52 10.09
C GLU A 16 22.04 -1.15 9.87
N SER A 17 23.24 -0.98 10.43
CA SER A 17 24.07 0.23 10.25
C SER A 17 24.48 0.48 8.79
N TRP A 18 24.45 -0.55 7.94
CA TRP A 18 24.71 -0.39 6.52
C TRP A 18 23.64 0.48 5.84
N VAL A 19 22.36 0.30 6.18
CA VAL A 19 21.25 1.07 5.58
C VAL A 19 21.41 2.55 5.89
N THR A 20 21.73 2.89 7.14
CA THR A 20 21.97 4.28 7.55
C THR A 20 23.16 4.87 6.80
N ARG A 21 24.28 4.15 6.70
CA ARG A 21 25.46 4.59 5.94
C ARG A 21 25.15 4.76 4.45
N PHE A 22 24.38 3.86 3.86
CA PHE A 22 23.97 3.93 2.46
C PHE A 22 23.11 5.18 2.20
N ILE A 23 22.15 5.48 3.06
CA ILE A 23 21.32 6.69 2.93
C ILE A 23 22.18 7.95 3.05
N ASN A 24 23.05 8.02 4.06
CA ASN A 24 23.90 9.20 4.28
C ASN A 24 24.91 9.42 3.15
N ARG A 25 25.46 8.35 2.57
CA ARG A 25 26.43 8.46 1.46
C ARG A 25 25.80 8.97 0.15
N ASN A 26 24.49 8.80 -0.01
CA ASN A 26 23.75 9.14 -1.23
C ASN A 26 22.70 10.24 -0.99
N ASP A 27 22.91 11.09 0.03
CA ASP A 27 21.97 12.15 0.44
C ASP A 27 21.69 13.22 -0.64
N ASN A 28 22.57 13.31 -1.63
CA ASN A 28 22.42 14.13 -2.82
C ASN A 28 21.35 13.58 -3.78
N ALA A 29 21.17 12.26 -3.84
CA ALA A 29 20.34 11.57 -4.83
C ALA A 29 19.09 10.92 -4.24
N ILE A 30 19.11 10.51 -2.97
CA ILE A 30 17.99 9.83 -2.30
C ILE A 30 17.55 10.54 -1.03
N ILE A 31 16.28 10.34 -0.68
CA ILE A 31 15.66 10.90 0.52
C ILE A 31 14.83 9.83 1.23
N SER A 32 14.90 9.80 2.56
CA SER A 32 14.05 8.93 3.36
C SER A 32 12.83 9.70 3.89
N LYS A 33 11.63 9.17 3.67
CA LYS A 33 10.38 9.76 4.15
C LYS A 33 9.51 8.71 4.84
N TRP A 34 8.76 9.15 5.83
CA TRP A 34 7.71 8.32 6.41
C TRP A 34 6.50 8.38 5.50
N THR A 35 6.06 7.23 5.01
CA THR A 35 4.78 7.11 4.32
C THR A 35 3.72 6.75 5.34
N SER A 36 2.61 7.46 5.31
CA SER A 36 1.42 7.09 6.09
C SER A 36 0.98 5.69 5.67
N GLY A 37 0.66 4.89 6.67
CA GLY A 37 -0.10 3.67 6.48
C GLY A 37 -1.44 3.96 5.82
N MET A 38 -1.98 3.00 5.06
CA MET A 38 -3.23 3.03 4.27
C MET A 38 -3.97 4.37 4.32
N ASP A 39 -3.82 5.13 3.24
CA ASP A 39 -4.54 6.34 2.84
C ASP A 39 -5.54 6.86 3.89
N ALA A 40 -5.14 7.85 4.70
CA ALA A 40 -5.99 8.45 5.73
C ALA A 40 -7.36 8.90 5.17
N LEU A 41 -7.42 9.22 3.88
CA LEU A 41 -8.64 9.52 3.15
C LEU A 41 -9.59 8.32 3.05
N ARG A 42 -9.08 7.09 2.91
CA ARG A 42 -9.89 5.86 2.93
C ARG A 42 -10.47 5.59 4.31
N HIS A 43 -9.67 5.76 5.37
CA HIS A 43 -10.20 5.65 6.73
C HIS A 43 -11.31 6.68 6.99
N GLN A 44 -11.16 7.90 6.49
CA GLN A 44 -12.19 8.93 6.57
C GLN A 44 -13.40 8.63 5.66
N ALA A 45 -13.20 7.93 4.54
CA ALA A 45 -14.27 7.54 3.63
C ALA A 45 -15.12 6.37 4.15
N ASN A 46 -14.55 5.52 5.02
CA ASN A 46 -15.26 4.44 5.70
C ASN A 46 -16.35 5.01 6.62
N SER A 47 -17.61 4.68 6.31
CA SER A 47 -18.76 5.14 7.08
C SER A 47 -19.79 4.04 7.17
N GLY A 48 -20.15 3.67 8.40
CA GLY A 48 -21.20 2.67 8.66
C GLY A 48 -22.53 3.04 7.99
N LEU A 49 -22.87 4.33 7.97
CA LEU A 49 -24.08 4.80 7.31
C LEU A 49 -24.06 4.54 5.80
N LYS A 50 -22.91 4.77 5.14
CA LYS A 50 -22.77 4.51 3.70
C LYS A 50 -22.91 3.03 3.38
N TYR A 51 -22.33 2.16 4.21
CA TYR A 51 -22.49 0.71 4.05
C TYR A 51 -23.95 0.29 4.23
N LYS A 52 -24.62 0.80 5.28
CA LYS A 52 -26.03 0.52 5.50
C LYS A 52 -26.88 0.92 4.28
N LEU A 53 -26.72 2.16 3.80
CA LEU A 53 -27.44 2.64 2.61
C LEU A 53 -27.14 1.81 1.36
N TYR A 54 -25.88 1.40 1.17
CA TYR A 54 -25.50 0.52 0.06
C TYR A 54 -26.23 -0.82 0.13
N TYR A 55 -26.24 -1.49 1.28
CA TYR A 55 -26.90 -2.79 1.44
C TYR A 55 -28.43 -2.69 1.39
N ASP A 56 -29.00 -1.61 1.93
CA ASP A 56 -30.45 -1.32 1.84
C ASP A 56 -30.90 -1.20 0.37
N LEU A 57 -30.02 -0.73 -0.53
CA LEU A 57 -30.27 -0.67 -1.97
C LEU A 57 -29.93 -1.99 -2.70
N LEU A 58 -28.88 -2.69 -2.26
CA LEU A 58 -28.40 -3.91 -2.91
C LEU A 58 -29.33 -5.10 -2.68
N HIS A 59 -29.80 -5.32 -1.45
CA HIS A 59 -30.63 -6.50 -1.11
C HIS A 59 -31.92 -6.59 -1.93
N PRO A 60 -32.69 -5.50 -2.15
CA PRO A 60 -33.85 -5.55 -3.03
C PRO A 60 -33.49 -5.96 -4.47
N LYS A 61 -32.33 -5.52 -4.97
CA LYS A 61 -31.86 -5.89 -6.32
C LYS A 61 -31.41 -7.34 -6.38
N MET A 62 -30.71 -7.84 -5.37
CA MET A 62 -30.36 -9.25 -5.29
C MET A 62 -31.61 -10.12 -5.29
N SER A 63 -32.65 -9.74 -4.52
CA SER A 63 -33.92 -10.45 -4.50
C SER A 63 -34.66 -10.35 -5.84
N GLN A 64 -34.64 -9.19 -6.51
CA GLN A 64 -35.28 -9.00 -7.83
C GLN A 64 -34.71 -9.93 -8.90
N TYR A 65 -33.40 -10.21 -8.84
CA TYR A 65 -32.70 -11.03 -9.82
C TYR A 65 -32.38 -12.44 -9.32
N GLU A 66 -32.94 -12.85 -8.18
CA GLU A 66 -32.73 -14.18 -7.58
C GLU A 66 -31.24 -14.53 -7.41
N ILE A 67 -30.42 -13.53 -7.09
CA ILE A 67 -28.98 -13.71 -6.86
C ILE A 67 -28.81 -14.42 -5.53
N ILE A 68 -28.41 -15.70 -5.60
CA ILE A 68 -28.07 -16.49 -4.42
C ILE A 68 -26.69 -16.06 -3.87
N PRO A 69 -26.47 -16.11 -2.55
CA PRO A 69 -25.20 -15.72 -1.92
C PRO A 69 -23.98 -16.42 -2.52
N GLU A 70 -24.12 -17.67 -2.96
CA GLU A 70 -23.07 -18.49 -3.55
C GLU A 70 -22.56 -17.92 -4.88
N ASN A 71 -23.37 -17.08 -5.56
CA ASN A 71 -23.00 -16.40 -6.79
C ASN A 71 -22.42 -14.98 -6.54
N THR A 72 -22.21 -14.60 -5.27
CA THR A 72 -21.56 -13.35 -4.92
C THR A 72 -20.05 -13.56 -4.78
N TYR A 73 -19.34 -13.40 -5.89
CA TYR A 73 -17.88 -13.49 -5.92
C TYR A 73 -17.29 -12.09 -5.69
N ASN A 74 -16.42 -11.97 -4.69
CA ASN A 74 -15.60 -10.77 -4.55
C ASN A 74 -14.50 -10.82 -5.61
N MET A 75 -14.40 -9.79 -6.46
CA MET A 75 -13.34 -9.65 -7.46
C MET A 75 -12.11 -8.88 -6.92
N ASP A 76 -12.09 -8.59 -5.63
CA ASP A 76 -10.91 -8.05 -4.96
C ASP A 76 -9.95 -9.20 -4.63
N GLU A 77 -8.96 -9.39 -5.51
CA GLU A 77 -7.81 -10.29 -5.30
C GLU A 77 -6.78 -9.72 -4.31
N LYS A 78 -6.94 -8.47 -3.88
CA LYS A 78 -5.99 -7.83 -2.97
C LYS A 78 -6.54 -7.87 -1.56
N GLY A 79 -6.66 -9.09 -1.05
CA GLY A 79 -6.83 -9.37 0.37
C GLY A 79 -5.99 -8.39 1.19
N PHE A 80 -6.68 -7.60 2.02
CA PHE A 80 -6.11 -6.49 2.76
C PHE A 80 -4.78 -6.89 3.39
N MET A 81 -3.67 -6.39 2.83
CA MET A 81 -2.35 -6.53 3.45
C MET A 81 -2.29 -5.59 4.66
N ILE A 82 -2.95 -5.99 5.75
CA ILE A 82 -2.96 -5.31 7.05
C ILE A 82 -1.51 -5.07 7.53
N GLY A 83 -0.55 -5.93 7.17
CA GLY A 83 0.88 -5.73 7.43
C GLY A 83 1.54 -4.57 6.65
N VAL A 84 1.05 -4.24 5.45
CA VAL A 84 1.55 -3.13 4.60
C VAL A 84 0.81 -1.81 4.89
N THR A 85 -0.22 -1.89 5.72
CA THR A 85 -1.08 -0.77 6.16
C THR A 85 -0.42 0.06 7.25
N THR A 86 0.69 -0.38 7.83
CA THR A 86 1.36 0.35 8.91
C THR A 86 2.30 1.42 8.36
N ARG A 87 2.44 2.53 9.10
CA ARG A 87 3.37 3.61 8.77
C ARG A 87 4.78 3.03 8.62
N SER A 88 5.40 3.24 7.45
CA SER A 88 6.73 2.71 7.14
C SER A 88 7.66 3.81 6.66
N LYS A 89 8.96 3.66 6.91
CA LYS A 89 10.00 4.54 6.38
C LYS A 89 10.45 4.00 5.03
N ARG A 90 10.39 4.84 3.98
CA ARG A 90 10.76 4.50 2.61
C ARG A 90 11.84 5.43 2.08
N VAL A 91 12.55 4.95 1.05
CA VAL A 91 13.61 5.70 0.36
C VAL A 91 13.12 6.02 -1.05
N PHE A 92 13.27 7.28 -1.47
CA PHE A 92 12.84 7.79 -2.76
C PHE A 92 13.99 8.48 -3.47
N SER A 93 13.92 8.60 -4.80
CA SER A 93 14.77 9.53 -5.55
C SER A 93 14.40 10.96 -5.17
N LYS A 94 15.39 11.76 -4.78
CA LYS A 94 15.21 13.17 -4.41
C LYS A 94 14.62 13.97 -5.57
N ARG A 95 15.14 13.75 -6.80
CA ARG A 95 14.64 14.39 -8.02
C ARG A 95 13.15 14.10 -8.28
N GLN A 96 12.72 12.84 -8.15
CA GLN A 96 11.32 12.46 -8.39
C GLN A 96 10.40 12.95 -7.27
N TRP A 97 10.90 12.95 -6.03
CA TRP A 97 10.18 13.48 -4.88
C TRP A 97 9.92 14.98 -5.01
N ASP A 98 10.93 15.76 -5.38
CA ASP A 98 10.82 17.22 -5.53
C ASP A 98 9.85 17.60 -6.67
N LYS A 99 9.80 16.78 -7.72
CA LYS A 99 8.82 16.90 -8.81
C LYS A 99 7.42 16.38 -8.46
N LYS A 100 7.23 15.81 -7.26
CA LYS A 100 5.98 15.15 -6.82
C LYS A 100 5.53 14.00 -7.73
N GLU A 101 6.45 13.38 -8.48
CA GLU A 101 6.17 12.22 -9.34
C GLU A 101 5.97 10.95 -8.49
N VAL A 102 6.63 10.86 -7.34
CA VAL A 102 6.53 9.74 -6.40
C VAL A 102 6.35 10.29 -4.99
N THR A 103 5.10 10.44 -4.54
CA THR A 103 4.76 11.02 -3.22
C THR A 103 4.14 10.02 -2.26
N SER A 104 3.78 8.84 -2.74
CA SER A 104 3.11 7.79 -1.97
C SER A 104 3.72 6.43 -2.26
N SER A 105 3.29 5.43 -1.49
CA SER A 105 3.58 4.04 -1.79
C SER A 105 2.89 3.63 -3.09
N LEU A 106 3.59 3.71 -4.23
CA LEU A 106 3.22 2.93 -5.40
C LEU A 106 3.38 1.45 -5.04
N GLN A 107 2.26 0.74 -5.06
CA GLN A 107 2.30 -0.71 -5.23
C GLN A 107 2.26 -0.96 -6.72
N ASP A 108 3.18 -1.76 -7.23
CA ASP A 108 3.01 -2.30 -8.58
C ASP A 108 1.68 -3.07 -8.61
N GLY A 109 0.88 -2.81 -9.64
CA GLY A 109 -0.28 -3.64 -9.96
C GLY A 109 0.21 -5.05 -10.28
N ASN A 110 -0.66 -6.03 -10.05
CA ASN A 110 -0.36 -7.39 -10.50
C ASN A 110 -0.11 -7.34 -12.01
N ARG A 111 1.00 -7.93 -12.47
CA ARG A 111 1.39 -7.98 -13.90
C ARG A 111 1.06 -9.35 -14.49
N GLU A 112 -0.16 -9.80 -14.22
CA GLU A 112 -0.78 -10.91 -14.93
C GLU A 112 -1.78 -10.36 -15.95
#